data_AF-A0A0Q5HMA1-F1
#
_entry.id   AF-A0A0Q5HMA1-F1
#
_cell.length_a   1.000
_cell.length_b   1.000
_cell.length_c   1.000
_cell.angle_alpha   90.00
_cell.angle_beta   90.00
_cell.angle_gamma   90.00
#
_symmetry.space_group_name_H-M   'P 1'
#
loop_
_entity.id
_entity.type
_entity.pdbx_description
1 polymer ?
#
loop_
_entity_poly.entity_id
_entity_poly.type
_entity_poly.pdbx_seq_one_letter_code
_entity_poly.pdbx_strand_id
1 'polypeptide(L)'
;MSGISAQGSTLHMATGTGGAKTITAISVGFPAIVTSNAHGLNNGDVVVLASVVGTMGALLNGTQRVVANKTANTFALLDADTTGLTYTSGGTATPQTYTKINGLMSFDGFDGAADELDTTDLDSTAKEFVSGIKDEGKFGFEIKTLKTDVGQIALRAARTSGAVTPFKLTLPDGSVASFSALVKTMPTGGGVNAVLKGKVDTKISGPVSWA
;
A
#
# COMPACT_ATOMS: atom_id res chain seq x y z
N MET A 1 24.58 3.41 -13.85
CA MET A 1 23.19 3.22 -13.38
C MET A 1 22.64 4.60 -13.11
N SER A 2 21.81 5.11 -14.01
CA SER A 2 21.21 6.44 -13.86
C SER A 2 20.13 6.34 -12.79
N GLY A 3 20.27 7.08 -11.69
CA GLY A 3 19.25 7.11 -10.64
C GLY A 3 17.89 7.52 -11.20
N ILE A 4 16.83 6.92 -10.67
CA ILE A 4 15.45 7.31 -11.00
C ILE A 4 15.23 8.71 -10.43
N SER A 5 14.90 9.68 -11.30
CA SER A 5 14.52 11.01 -10.85
C SER A 5 13.26 10.91 -10.00
N ALA A 6 13.24 11.48 -8.80
CA ALA A 6 12.03 11.52 -7.96
C ALA A 6 10.98 12.55 -8.45
N GLN A 7 11.30 13.32 -9.51
CA GLN A 7 10.38 14.30 -10.08
C GLN A 7 9.28 13.59 -10.87
N GLY A 8 8.02 13.84 -10.49
CA GLY A 8 6.84 13.20 -11.08
C GLY A 8 6.19 12.16 -10.17
N SER A 9 6.80 11.84 -9.01
CA SER A 9 6.18 10.96 -8.03
C SER A 9 4.86 11.53 -7.53
N THR A 10 3.83 10.68 -7.45
CA THR A 10 2.50 11.06 -6.97
C THR A 10 2.10 10.18 -5.80
N LEU A 11 1.67 10.81 -4.71
CA LEU A 11 1.17 10.11 -3.53
C LEU A 11 -0.36 10.16 -3.53
N HIS A 12 -0.97 9.01 -3.30
CA HIS A 12 -2.39 8.85 -3.17
C HIS A 12 -2.73 8.16 -1.85
N MET A 13 -3.90 8.44 -1.32
CA MET A 13 -4.43 7.81 -0.11
C MET A 13 -5.82 7.24 -0.40
N ALA A 14 -6.13 6.09 0.16
CA ALA A 14 -7.45 5.49 0.04
C ALA A 14 -8.50 6.38 0.74
N THR A 15 -9.59 6.64 0.03
CA THR A 15 -10.66 7.56 0.46
C THR A 15 -12.06 6.96 0.29
N GLY A 16 -12.13 5.72 -0.18
CA GLY A 16 -13.39 5.02 -0.41
C GLY A 16 -13.17 3.68 -1.09
N THR A 17 -14.28 3.07 -1.51
CA THR A 17 -14.32 1.81 -2.24
C THR A 17 -14.98 2.02 -3.60
N GLY A 18 -14.42 1.40 -4.64
CA GLY A 18 -14.97 1.40 -5.98
C GLY A 18 -16.01 0.31 -6.16
N GLY A 19 -16.61 0.23 -7.35
CA GLY A 19 -17.56 -0.83 -7.68
C GLY A 19 -16.89 -2.20 -7.74
N ALA A 20 -17.52 -3.19 -7.12
CA ALA A 20 -17.07 -4.58 -7.12
C ALA A 20 -16.92 -5.12 -8.54
N LYS A 21 -15.77 -5.73 -8.84
CA LYS A 21 -15.48 -6.39 -10.12
C LYS A 21 -15.72 -7.89 -9.97
N THR A 22 -16.57 -8.45 -10.82
CA THR A 22 -16.89 -9.89 -10.76
C THR A 22 -15.68 -10.70 -11.19
N ILE A 23 -15.34 -11.71 -10.38
CA ILE A 23 -14.33 -12.70 -10.70
C ILE A 23 -15.03 -13.87 -11.38
N THR A 24 -14.50 -14.31 -12.52
CA THR A 24 -15.04 -15.44 -13.27
C THR A 24 -14.20 -16.69 -13.11
N ALA A 25 -12.89 -16.54 -12.89
CA ALA A 25 -11.98 -17.64 -12.60
C ALA A 25 -10.77 -17.16 -11.78
N ILE A 26 -10.14 -18.07 -11.04
CA ILE A 26 -8.82 -17.85 -10.42
C ILE A 26 -7.92 -19.02 -10.80
N SER A 27 -6.84 -18.74 -11.51
CA SER A 27 -5.79 -19.71 -11.80
C SER A 27 -4.83 -19.78 -10.63
N VAL A 28 -4.58 -21.00 -10.17
CA VAL A 28 -3.75 -21.25 -9.00
C VAL A 28 -2.27 -20.97 -9.28
N GLY A 29 -1.56 -20.37 -8.32
CA GLY A 29 -0.12 -20.16 -8.39
C GLY A 29 0.37 -19.12 -7.39
N PHE A 30 1.65 -18.75 -7.53
CA PHE A 30 2.29 -17.67 -6.80
C PHE A 30 3.05 -16.78 -7.81
N PRO A 31 2.49 -15.63 -8.22
CA PRO A 31 1.22 -15.03 -7.79
C PRO A 31 -0.01 -15.69 -8.43
N ALA A 32 -1.13 -15.74 -7.71
CA ALA A 32 -2.41 -16.21 -8.23
C ALA A 32 -2.99 -15.26 -9.29
N ILE A 33 -3.50 -15.80 -10.41
CA ILE A 33 -4.03 -15.01 -11.53
C ILE A 33 -5.57 -15.02 -11.51
N VAL A 34 -6.15 -13.86 -11.28
CA VAL A 34 -7.59 -13.65 -11.26
C VAL A 34 -8.07 -13.24 -12.65
N THR A 35 -9.15 -13.87 -13.12
CA THR A 35 -9.85 -13.51 -14.36
C THR A 35 -11.07 -12.67 -14.03
N SER A 36 -11.12 -11.46 -14.60
CA SER A 36 -12.24 -10.53 -14.48
C SER A 36 -12.30 -9.68 -15.76
N ASN A 37 -13.32 -9.91 -16.59
CA ASN A 37 -13.42 -9.25 -17.89
C ASN A 37 -13.63 -7.73 -17.74
N ALA A 38 -12.83 -6.92 -18.45
CA ALA A 38 -12.91 -5.46 -18.44
C ALA A 38 -12.90 -4.86 -17.02
N HIS A 39 -12.04 -5.35 -16.13
CA HIS A 39 -12.00 -4.91 -14.74
C HIS A 39 -11.67 -3.42 -14.56
N GLY A 40 -10.88 -2.83 -15.47
CA GLY A 40 -10.48 -1.42 -15.41
C GLY A 40 -9.50 -1.08 -14.27
N LEU A 41 -9.11 -2.06 -13.46
CA LEU A 41 -8.05 -1.97 -12.44
C LEU A 41 -6.67 -1.68 -13.05
N ASN A 42 -5.82 -1.03 -12.26
CA ASN A 42 -4.42 -0.74 -12.59
C ASN A 42 -3.47 -1.49 -11.66
N ASN A 43 -2.21 -1.68 -12.12
CA ASN A 43 -1.15 -2.19 -11.24
C ASN A 43 -0.98 -1.26 -10.02
N GLY A 44 -0.74 -1.88 -8.87
CA GLY A 44 -0.64 -1.24 -7.58
C GLY A 44 -1.99 -0.86 -6.94
N ASP A 45 -3.14 -1.10 -7.60
CA ASP A 45 -4.43 -0.93 -6.94
C ASP A 45 -4.62 -1.99 -5.86
N VAL A 46 -5.10 -1.59 -4.68
CA VAL A 46 -5.49 -2.54 -3.63
C VAL A 46 -6.95 -2.92 -3.82
N VAL A 47 -7.22 -4.22 -3.87
CA VAL A 47 -8.55 -4.79 -3.97
C VAL A 47 -8.86 -5.62 -2.73
N VAL A 48 -10.10 -5.55 -2.25
CA VAL A 48 -10.64 -6.49 -1.26
C VAL A 48 -11.34 -7.62 -2.00
N LEU A 49 -10.91 -8.85 -1.78
CA LEU A 49 -11.58 -10.03 -2.32
C LEU A 49 -12.69 -10.49 -1.38
N ALA A 50 -13.84 -10.88 -1.94
CA ALA A 50 -14.96 -11.43 -1.18
C ALA A 50 -15.72 -12.48 -1.99
N SER A 51 -16.48 -13.33 -1.31
CA SER A 51 -17.39 -14.32 -1.93
C SER A 51 -16.73 -15.31 -2.90
N VAL A 52 -15.42 -15.53 -2.80
CA VAL A 52 -14.72 -16.60 -3.53
C VAL A 52 -15.09 -17.93 -2.89
N VAL A 53 -15.61 -18.85 -3.70
CA VAL A 53 -16.02 -20.20 -3.26
C VAL A 53 -14.93 -21.20 -3.63
N GLY A 54 -14.65 -22.14 -2.73
CA GLY A 54 -13.58 -23.14 -2.84
C GLY A 54 -12.60 -23.04 -1.68
N THR A 55 -11.57 -23.91 -1.65
CA THR A 55 -10.60 -23.93 -0.54
C THR A 55 -9.73 -22.66 -0.49
N MET A 56 -9.58 -21.95 -1.62
CA MET A 56 -8.90 -20.64 -1.63
C MET A 56 -9.72 -19.50 -1.02
N GLY A 57 -11.04 -19.69 -0.82
CA GLY A 57 -11.89 -18.69 -0.20
C GLY A 57 -11.43 -18.31 1.22
N ALA A 58 -10.90 -19.27 1.97
CA ALA A 58 -10.36 -19.02 3.31
C ALA A 58 -9.13 -18.10 3.30
N LEU A 59 -8.33 -18.13 2.23
CA LEU A 59 -7.14 -17.29 2.08
C LEU A 59 -7.45 -15.90 1.51
N LEU A 60 -8.46 -15.81 0.63
CA LEU A 60 -8.73 -14.61 -0.15
C LEU A 60 -9.86 -13.76 0.42
N ASN A 61 -10.92 -14.35 0.97
CA ASN A 61 -12.10 -13.59 1.39
C ASN A 61 -11.81 -12.68 2.58
N GLY A 62 -12.21 -11.41 2.47
CA GLY A 62 -12.00 -10.38 3.49
C GLY A 62 -10.58 -9.81 3.51
N THR A 63 -9.70 -10.26 2.60
CA THR A 63 -8.31 -9.81 2.55
C THR A 63 -8.09 -8.71 1.51
N GLN A 64 -7.22 -7.77 1.84
CA GLN A 64 -6.69 -6.79 0.89
C GLN A 64 -5.50 -7.40 0.14
N ARG A 65 -5.49 -7.22 -1.17
CA ARG A 65 -4.42 -7.70 -2.06
C ARG A 65 -4.06 -6.63 -3.08
N VAL A 66 -2.79 -6.54 -3.43
CA VAL A 66 -2.29 -5.62 -4.45
C VAL A 66 -2.39 -6.26 -5.83
N VAL A 67 -2.96 -5.52 -6.77
CA VAL A 67 -3.05 -5.88 -8.19
C VAL A 67 -1.69 -5.72 -8.85
N ALA A 68 -1.20 -6.78 -9.49
CA ALA A 68 0.00 -6.78 -10.32
C ALA A 68 -0.31 -7.41 -11.69
N ASN A 69 0.62 -7.26 -12.65
CA ASN A 69 0.55 -7.90 -13.98
C ASN A 69 -0.84 -7.79 -14.66
N LYS A 70 -1.43 -6.60 -14.66
CA LYS A 70 -2.74 -6.37 -15.29
C LYS A 70 -2.70 -6.67 -16.79
N THR A 71 -3.77 -7.26 -17.27
CA THR A 71 -4.18 -7.26 -18.68
C THR A 71 -5.55 -6.59 -18.80
N ALA A 72 -6.22 -6.70 -19.95
CA ALA A 72 -7.59 -6.20 -20.08
C ALA A 72 -8.61 -7.03 -19.27
N ASN A 73 -8.31 -8.32 -19.06
CA ASN A 73 -9.26 -9.31 -18.54
C ASN A 73 -8.73 -10.15 -17.38
N THR A 74 -7.46 -9.96 -17.00
CA THR A 74 -6.82 -10.70 -15.91
C THR A 74 -5.90 -9.79 -15.12
N PHE A 75 -5.69 -10.14 -13.85
CA PHE A 75 -4.70 -9.51 -13.00
C PHE A 75 -4.12 -10.52 -12.01
N ALA A 76 -2.88 -10.31 -11.59
CA ALA A 76 -2.23 -11.11 -10.56
C ALA A 76 -2.42 -10.50 -9.18
N LEU A 77 -2.52 -11.36 -8.17
CA LEU A 77 -2.48 -10.97 -6.76
C LEU A 77 -1.04 -11.15 -6.26
N LEU A 78 -0.30 -10.03 -6.12
CA LEU A 78 1.16 -10.05 -5.92
C LEU A 78 1.61 -10.96 -4.76
N ASP A 79 0.86 -10.92 -3.66
CA ASP A 79 1.23 -11.60 -2.40
C ASP A 79 0.34 -12.80 -2.07
N ALA A 80 -0.42 -13.34 -3.04
CA ALA A 80 -1.29 -14.48 -2.81
C ALA A 80 -0.72 -15.77 -3.41
N ASP A 81 -0.23 -16.66 -2.55
CA ASP A 81 0.08 -18.05 -2.90
C ASP A 81 -1.17 -18.92 -2.76
N THR A 82 -1.74 -19.35 -3.88
CA THR A 82 -2.89 -20.26 -3.89
C THR A 82 -2.50 -21.67 -4.35
N THR A 83 -1.23 -22.05 -4.26
CA THR A 83 -0.75 -23.38 -4.65
C THR A 83 -1.45 -24.45 -3.81
N GLY A 84 -2.01 -25.47 -4.48
CA GLY A 84 -2.75 -26.55 -3.82
C GLY A 84 -4.16 -26.18 -3.34
N LEU A 85 -4.64 -24.95 -3.61
CA LEU A 85 -6.01 -24.53 -3.32
C LEU A 85 -6.89 -24.67 -4.57
N THR A 86 -8.21 -24.70 -4.38
CA THR A 86 -9.20 -24.89 -5.43
C THR A 86 -10.15 -23.71 -5.47
N TYR A 87 -10.33 -23.15 -6.66
CA TYR A 87 -11.40 -22.23 -6.98
C TYR A 87 -12.59 -23.03 -7.48
N THR A 88 -13.78 -22.79 -6.92
CA THR A 88 -15.02 -23.42 -7.36
C THR A 88 -15.87 -22.45 -8.18
N SER A 89 -16.17 -21.28 -7.62
CA SER A 89 -17.00 -20.27 -8.28
C SER A 89 -17.00 -18.94 -7.52
N GLY A 90 -17.69 -17.94 -8.08
CA GLY A 90 -17.94 -16.67 -7.42
C GLY A 90 -16.71 -15.78 -7.28
N GLY A 91 -16.78 -14.84 -6.35
CA GLY A 91 -15.71 -13.89 -6.12
C GLY A 91 -16.02 -12.51 -6.67
N THR A 92 -15.68 -11.52 -5.86
CA THR A 92 -15.63 -10.12 -6.27
C THR A 92 -14.31 -9.51 -5.82
N ALA A 93 -13.74 -8.65 -6.67
CA ALA A 93 -12.60 -7.81 -6.35
C ALA A 93 -13.08 -6.36 -6.26
N THR A 94 -13.14 -5.81 -5.05
CA THR A 94 -13.59 -4.44 -4.82
C THR A 94 -12.38 -3.53 -4.68
N PRO A 95 -12.07 -2.66 -5.65
CA PRO A 95 -10.92 -1.75 -5.55
C PRO A 95 -11.12 -0.71 -4.46
N GLN A 96 -10.05 -0.32 -3.81
CA GLN A 96 -10.01 0.91 -3.02
C GLN A 96 -9.89 2.11 -3.97
N THR A 97 -10.66 3.17 -3.73
CA THR A 97 -10.51 4.42 -4.49
C THR A 97 -9.45 5.29 -3.84
N TYR A 98 -8.41 5.59 -4.61
CA TYR A 98 -7.29 6.42 -4.19
C TYR A 98 -7.49 7.87 -4.64
N THR A 99 -7.43 8.80 -3.69
CA THR A 99 -7.41 10.23 -3.98
C THR A 99 -5.98 10.73 -3.94
N LYS A 100 -5.57 11.45 -4.99
CA LYS A 100 -4.25 12.08 -5.07
C LYS A 100 -4.12 13.18 -4.02
N ILE A 101 -2.98 13.20 -3.34
CA ILE A 101 -2.60 14.29 -2.44
C ILE A 101 -1.80 15.29 -3.25
N ASN A 102 -2.38 16.47 -3.48
CA ASN A 102 -1.69 17.52 -4.23
C ASN A 102 -0.69 18.27 -3.35
N GLY A 103 0.32 18.84 -4.02
CA GLY A 103 1.33 19.68 -3.38
C GLY A 103 2.50 18.93 -2.75
N LEU A 104 2.71 17.65 -3.08
CA LEU A 104 3.88 16.87 -2.67
C LEU A 104 5.17 17.56 -3.15
N MET A 105 6.06 17.88 -2.20
CA MET A 105 7.34 18.55 -2.45
C MET A 105 8.52 17.60 -2.28
N SER A 106 8.46 16.75 -1.26
CA SER A 106 9.47 15.75 -0.95
C SER A 106 8.79 14.58 -0.24
N PHE A 107 9.37 13.40 -0.36
CA PHE A 107 9.00 12.22 0.42
C PHE A 107 10.28 11.50 0.85
N ASP A 108 10.25 10.91 2.02
CA ASP A 108 11.33 10.20 2.68
C ASP A 108 10.72 9.04 3.45
N GLY A 109 11.10 7.81 3.16
CA GLY A 109 10.48 6.66 3.80
C GLY A 109 10.96 5.33 3.24
N PHE A 110 10.37 4.25 3.75
CA PHE A 110 10.86 2.87 3.58
C PHE A 110 12.22 2.60 4.26
N ASP A 111 12.56 3.41 5.26
CA ASP A 111 13.70 3.19 6.17
C ASP A 111 13.31 2.21 7.28
N GLY A 112 12.79 1.06 6.86
CA GLY A 112 12.41 -0.02 7.77
C GLY A 112 13.66 -0.70 8.31
N ALA A 113 13.87 -0.60 9.62
CA ALA A 113 14.88 -1.38 10.32
C ALA A 113 14.19 -2.62 10.90
N ALA A 114 14.77 -3.80 10.68
CA ALA A 114 14.33 -4.99 11.40
C ALA A 114 14.77 -4.87 12.87
N ASP A 115 13.87 -5.13 13.81
CA ASP A 115 14.25 -5.22 15.21
C ASP A 115 15.26 -6.36 15.40
N GLU A 116 16.41 -6.09 16.03
CA GLU A 116 17.39 -7.11 16.37
C GLU A 116 17.00 -7.75 17.72
N LEU A 117 16.60 -9.02 17.69
CA LEU A 117 16.37 -9.79 18.92
C LEU A 117 17.69 -10.40 19.37
N ASP A 118 18.16 -9.97 20.54
CA ASP A 118 19.32 -10.55 21.21
C ASP A 118 18.94 -11.93 21.76
N THR A 119 19.58 -12.97 21.24
CA THR A 119 19.42 -14.37 21.69
C THR A 119 20.71 -14.94 22.25
N THR A 120 21.57 -14.09 22.80
CA THR A 120 22.84 -14.52 23.38
C THR A 120 22.58 -15.49 24.54
N ASP A 121 23.15 -16.69 24.49
CA ASP A 121 23.12 -17.67 25.57
C ASP A 121 24.44 -17.68 26.37
N LEU A 122 24.52 -18.49 27.43
CA LEU A 122 25.69 -18.52 28.33
C LEU A 122 26.96 -19.11 27.68
N ASP A 123 26.85 -19.78 26.53
CA ASP A 123 27.98 -20.38 25.80
C ASP A 123 28.41 -19.54 24.58
N SER A 124 27.68 -18.48 24.27
CA SER A 124 27.97 -17.55 23.19
C SER A 124 29.19 -16.68 23.50
N THR A 125 30.21 -16.73 22.63
CA THR A 125 31.45 -15.92 22.76
C THR A 125 31.36 -14.57 22.03
N ALA A 126 30.29 -14.36 21.25
CA ALA A 126 29.95 -13.11 20.57
C ALA A 126 28.43 -12.93 20.59
N LYS A 127 27.96 -11.68 20.42
CA LYS A 127 26.54 -11.38 20.41
C LYS A 127 25.85 -12.04 19.22
N GLU A 128 24.76 -12.75 19.47
CA GLU A 128 23.94 -13.37 18.44
C GLU A 128 22.62 -12.61 18.31
N PHE A 129 22.35 -12.13 17.10
CA PHE A 129 21.13 -11.40 16.76
C PHE A 129 20.31 -12.20 15.76
N VAL A 130 19.03 -12.41 16.07
CA VAL A 130 18.04 -12.93 15.11
C VAL A 130 17.23 -11.75 14.61
N SER A 131 17.05 -11.65 13.29
CA SER A 131 16.18 -10.64 12.68
C SER A 131 14.75 -10.85 13.15
N GLY A 132 14.21 -9.88 13.89
CA GLY A 132 12.82 -9.84 14.32
C GLY A 132 11.85 -9.50 13.17
N ILE A 133 10.60 -9.21 13.55
CA ILE A 133 9.55 -8.80 12.62
C ILE A 133 10.02 -7.50 11.93
N LYS A 134 9.97 -7.47 10.59
CA LYS A 134 10.32 -6.27 9.83
C LYS A 134 9.31 -5.15 10.15
N ASP A 135 9.74 -4.08 10.81
CA ASP A 135 9.00 -2.82 10.85
C ASP A 135 9.45 -2.03 9.61
N GLU A 136 8.54 -1.82 8.66
CA GLU A 136 8.77 -1.06 7.42
C GLU A 136 8.97 0.46 7.71
N GLY A 137 8.92 0.85 8.99
CA GLY A 137 9.42 2.12 9.47
C GLY A 137 8.41 3.25 9.32
N LYS A 138 8.92 4.43 8.94
CA LYS A 138 8.12 5.65 8.79
C LYS A 138 8.12 6.11 7.34
N PHE A 139 7.03 6.72 6.92
CA PHE A 139 6.95 7.44 5.66
C PHE A 139 6.61 8.89 5.95
N GLY A 140 7.61 9.76 5.79
CA GLY A 140 7.49 11.20 5.92
C GLY A 140 7.36 11.85 4.55
N PHE A 141 6.51 12.86 4.42
CA PHE A 141 6.42 13.63 3.18
C PHE A 141 6.07 15.09 3.44
N GLU A 142 6.68 15.99 2.68
CA GLU A 142 6.39 17.42 2.75
C GLU A 142 5.36 17.80 1.70
N ILE A 143 4.31 18.49 2.13
CA ILE A 143 3.24 19.00 1.26
C ILE A 143 3.04 20.50 1.44
N LYS A 144 2.75 21.20 0.34
CA LYS A 144 2.17 22.55 0.38
C LYS A 144 0.74 22.44 0.92
N THR A 145 0.38 23.25 1.89
CA THR A 145 -0.96 23.21 2.48
C THR A 145 -1.98 23.84 1.52
N LEU A 146 -2.87 23.00 1.00
CA LEU A 146 -3.99 23.37 0.14
C LEU A 146 -5.29 22.95 0.85
N LYS A 147 -6.02 23.92 1.42
CA LYS A 147 -7.21 23.63 2.24
C LYS A 147 -8.39 23.06 1.44
N THR A 148 -8.43 23.31 0.14
CA THR A 148 -9.47 22.84 -0.79
C THR A 148 -9.17 21.46 -1.38
N ASP A 149 -7.98 20.92 -1.15
CA ASP A 149 -7.60 19.62 -1.72
C ASP A 149 -8.29 18.47 -0.98
N VAL A 150 -9.01 17.65 -1.73
CA VAL A 150 -9.74 16.48 -1.22
C VAL A 150 -8.80 15.46 -0.57
N GLY A 151 -7.58 15.30 -1.08
CA GLY A 151 -6.56 14.42 -0.50
C GLY A 151 -6.08 14.92 0.86
N GLN A 152 -5.83 16.22 1.00
CA GLN A 152 -5.44 16.83 2.29
C GLN A 152 -6.59 16.86 3.32
N ILE A 153 -7.84 17.01 2.87
CA ILE A 153 -9.02 16.87 3.75
C ILE A 153 -9.07 15.46 4.32
N ALA A 154 -8.95 14.45 3.45
CA ALA A 154 -8.95 13.06 3.88
C ALA A 154 -7.76 12.76 4.82
N LEU A 155 -6.59 13.38 4.59
CA LEU A 155 -5.42 13.20 5.45
C LEU A 155 -5.64 13.75 6.88
N ARG A 156 -6.33 14.89 7.00
CA ARG A 156 -6.73 15.42 8.30
C ARG A 156 -7.75 14.52 8.98
N ALA A 157 -8.72 13.98 8.22
CA ALA A 157 -9.68 13.02 8.74
C ALA A 157 -8.99 11.73 9.22
N ALA A 158 -8.04 11.19 8.45
CA ALA A 158 -7.24 10.03 8.84
C ALA A 158 -6.46 10.30 10.14
N ARG A 159 -5.80 11.47 10.26
CA ARG A 159 -5.14 11.90 11.48
C ARG A 159 -6.09 11.98 12.68
N THR A 160 -7.27 12.58 12.53
CA THR A 160 -8.26 12.68 13.63
C THR A 160 -8.83 11.32 14.02
N SER A 161 -9.02 10.43 13.04
CA SER A 161 -9.55 9.08 13.29
C SER A 161 -8.54 8.14 13.94
N GLY A 162 -7.23 8.37 13.75
CA GLY A 162 -6.20 7.42 14.16
C GLY A 162 -6.30 6.07 13.46
N ALA A 163 -7.01 5.99 12.32
CA ALA A 163 -7.16 4.77 11.56
C ALA A 163 -5.93 4.51 10.68
N VAL A 164 -5.55 3.23 10.56
CA VAL A 164 -4.56 2.80 9.58
C VAL A 164 -5.17 2.91 8.19
N THR A 165 -4.61 3.78 7.35
CA THR A 165 -5.13 4.08 6.02
C THR A 165 -4.17 3.60 4.93
N PRO A 166 -4.66 2.96 3.85
CA PRO A 166 -3.83 2.60 2.71
C PRO A 166 -3.34 3.83 1.94
N PHE A 167 -2.06 3.85 1.60
CA PHE A 167 -1.38 4.80 0.74
C PHE A 167 -0.80 4.10 -0.49
N LYS A 168 -0.67 4.85 -1.58
CA LYS A 168 -0.10 4.41 -2.85
C LYS A 168 0.86 5.51 -3.35
N LEU A 169 2.16 5.20 -3.40
CA LEU A 169 3.17 6.05 -4.01
C LEU A 169 3.48 5.52 -5.41
N THR A 170 3.23 6.33 -6.43
CA THR A 170 3.58 6.02 -7.82
C THR A 170 4.82 6.82 -8.20
N LEU A 171 5.90 6.13 -8.53
CA LEU A 171 7.16 6.69 -9.01
C LEU A 171 7.10 6.94 -10.54
N PRO A 172 7.97 7.80 -11.09
CA PRO A 172 7.93 8.19 -12.50
C PRO A 172 8.41 7.11 -13.47
N ASP A 173 9.02 6.03 -12.98
CA ASP A 173 9.34 4.82 -13.75
C ASP A 173 8.11 3.91 -13.95
N GLY A 174 6.98 4.23 -13.32
CA GLY A 174 5.77 3.41 -13.32
C GLY A 174 5.66 2.44 -12.16
N SER A 175 6.71 2.32 -11.32
CA SER A 175 6.70 1.50 -10.13
C SER A 175 5.75 2.08 -9.09
N VAL A 176 4.97 1.21 -8.45
CA VAL A 176 4.02 1.60 -7.42
C VAL A 176 4.34 0.89 -6.11
N ALA A 177 4.60 1.67 -5.07
CA ALA A 177 4.61 1.18 -3.70
C ALA A 177 3.23 1.37 -3.04
N SER A 178 2.61 0.27 -2.62
CA SER A 178 1.36 0.25 -1.88
C SER A 178 1.63 -0.17 -0.44
N PHE A 179 1.22 0.67 0.51
CA PHE A 179 1.50 0.47 1.94
C PHE A 179 0.39 1.04 2.80
N SER A 180 0.15 0.46 3.96
CA SER A 180 -0.82 1.00 4.93
C SER A 180 -0.08 1.80 5.99
N ALA A 181 -0.54 3.01 6.30
CA ALA A 181 0.12 3.88 7.28
C ALA A 181 -0.86 4.67 8.15
N LEU A 182 -0.42 4.94 9.37
CA LEU A 182 -1.07 5.82 10.34
C LEU A 182 -0.47 7.21 10.26
N VAL A 183 -1.30 8.25 10.09
CA VAL A 183 -0.84 9.64 10.09
C VAL A 183 -0.64 10.14 11.53
N LYS A 184 0.60 10.38 11.94
CA LYS A 184 0.93 10.84 13.31
C LYS A 184 0.87 12.35 13.45
N THR A 185 1.49 13.06 12.53
CA THR A 185 1.65 14.52 12.60
C THR A 185 1.35 15.14 11.25
N MET A 186 0.66 16.27 11.26
CA MET A 186 0.50 17.14 10.09
C MET A 186 0.64 18.59 10.57
N PRO A 187 1.85 19.01 10.98
CA PRO A 187 2.14 20.40 11.27
C PRO A 187 1.93 21.24 10.00
N THR A 188 1.56 22.49 10.21
CA THR A 188 1.39 23.47 9.13
C THR A 188 2.16 24.71 9.56
N GLY A 189 3.23 25.05 8.83
CA GLY A 189 4.13 26.17 9.11
C GLY A 189 4.19 27.14 7.94
N GLY A 190 4.28 28.44 8.26
CA GLY A 190 4.38 29.52 7.28
C GLY A 190 5.20 30.69 7.84
N GLY A 191 5.73 31.54 6.96
CA GLY A 191 6.56 32.70 7.30
C GLY A 191 6.36 33.85 6.32
N VAL A 192 6.94 35.01 6.60
CA VAL A 192 6.88 36.18 5.70
C VAL A 192 7.51 35.80 4.35
N ASN A 193 6.78 36.02 3.25
CA ASN A 193 7.15 35.58 1.89
C ASN A 193 7.33 34.06 1.70
N ALA A 194 6.71 33.20 2.53
CA ALA A 194 6.78 31.75 2.38
C ALA A 194 5.40 31.12 2.12
N VAL A 195 5.36 30.09 1.26
CA VAL A 195 4.18 29.25 1.05
C VAL A 195 3.94 28.38 2.29
N LEU A 196 2.68 28.19 2.66
CA LEU A 196 2.28 27.32 3.77
C LEU A 196 2.68 25.86 3.45
N LYS A 197 3.53 25.27 4.27
CA LYS A 197 4.08 23.91 4.08
C LYS A 197 3.96 23.11 5.37
N GLY A 198 3.89 21.80 5.24
CA GLY A 198 3.85 20.89 6.36
C GLY A 198 4.56 19.59 6.04
N LYS A 199 5.49 19.18 6.92
CA LYS A 199 6.04 17.82 6.91
C LYS A 199 5.06 16.91 7.64
N VAL A 200 4.47 15.97 6.93
CA VAL A 200 3.58 14.94 7.48
C VAL A 200 4.43 13.72 7.81
N ASP A 201 4.40 13.26 9.05
CA ASP A 201 5.02 12.00 9.43
C ASP A 201 3.94 10.92 9.59
N THR A 202 4.14 9.79 8.91
CA THR A 202 3.28 8.61 9.02
C THR A 202 4.09 7.40 9.50
N LYS A 203 3.46 6.51 10.27
CA LYS A 203 4.05 5.21 10.64
C LYS A 203 3.42 4.13 9.77
N ILE A 204 4.24 3.35 9.06
CA ILE A 204 3.76 2.25 8.23
C ILE A 204 3.30 1.12 9.16
N SER A 205 2.22 0.43 8.78
CA SER A 205 1.66 -0.72 9.46
C SER A 205 1.43 -1.82 8.44
N GLY A 206 2.16 -2.92 8.58
CA GLY A 206 2.16 -4.03 7.63
C GLY A 206 3.24 -3.90 6.55
N PRO A 207 3.31 -4.89 5.64
CA PRO A 207 4.31 -4.93 4.59
C PRO A 207 4.07 -3.84 3.53
N VAL A 208 5.16 -3.40 2.90
CA VAL A 208 5.13 -2.54 1.72
C VAL A 208 5.22 -3.43 0.49
N SER A 209 4.21 -3.36 -0.37
CA SER A 209 4.17 -4.14 -1.61
C SER A 209 4.55 -3.25 -2.80
N TRP A 210 5.54 -3.69 -3.59
CA TRP A 210 6.00 -3.00 -4.80
C TRP A 210 5.49 -3.71 -6.05
N ALA A 211 4.80 -2.99 -6.93
CA ALA A 211 4.20 -3.51 -8.17
C ALA A 211 4.58 -2.68 -9.40
#